data_AF-A0A5J5CH08-F1
#
_entry.id   AF-A0A5J5CH08-F1
#
_cell.length_a   1.000
_cell.length_b   1.000
_cell.length_c   1.000
_cell.angle_alpha   90.00
_cell.angle_beta   90.00
_cell.angle_gamma   90.00
#
_symmetry.space_group_name_H-M   'P 1'
#
loop_
_entity.id
_entity.type
_entity.pdbx_description
1 polymer ?
#
loop_
_entity_poly.entity_id
_entity_poly.type
_entity_poly.pdbx_seq_one_letter_code
_entity_poly.pdbx_strand_id
1 'polypeptide(L)'
;MSIPDGFRQGTKPILTIPERFRQETERITSRLQTKRVACKGEVIDGNCYEFNPTMLTFQDAQALCRALAPNAELASVTTGDLHSRLVSLATKDGESNPVLTWLGGINQQASWVDGSEWSYSDWMPGHPNIHTDKAVCVEMFKLG
;
A
#
# COMPACT_ATOMS: atom_id res chain seq x y z
N MET A 1 23.81 -1.36 -73.43
CA MET A 1 22.48 -1.14 -72.81
C MET A 1 22.49 0.28 -72.27
N SER A 2 21.40 0.99 -72.52
CA SER A 2 21.28 2.45 -72.50
C SER A 2 20.54 2.95 -71.26
N ILE A 3 20.66 4.27 -71.03
CA ILE A 3 19.83 5.23 -70.24
C ILE A 3 20.48 5.75 -68.93
N PRO A 4 20.41 7.08 -68.65
CA PRO A 4 21.52 7.90 -68.14
C PRO A 4 21.16 8.82 -66.93
N ASP A 5 22.05 9.77 -66.65
CA ASP A 5 21.91 11.11 -66.01
C ASP A 5 20.78 11.39 -64.99
N GLY A 6 21.19 11.91 -63.81
CA GLY A 6 20.25 12.48 -62.84
C GLY A 6 20.90 13.13 -61.60
N PHE A 7 21.28 14.40 -61.75
CA PHE A 7 21.56 15.39 -60.69
C PHE A 7 20.48 15.44 -59.58
N ARG A 8 20.89 15.68 -58.31
CA ARG A 8 20.62 16.93 -57.54
C ARG A 8 21.18 16.87 -56.11
N GLN A 9 21.88 17.93 -55.72
CA GLN A 9 22.27 18.25 -54.33
C GLN A 9 21.02 18.37 -53.44
N GLY A 10 21.13 17.92 -52.19
CA GLY A 10 20.07 18.07 -51.19
C GLY A 10 20.64 17.98 -49.78
N THR A 11 20.82 19.15 -49.18
CA THR A 11 21.18 19.40 -47.79
C THR A 11 20.38 18.58 -46.78
N LYS A 12 21.03 18.17 -45.67
CA LYS A 12 20.35 17.74 -44.44
C LYS A 12 19.21 18.72 -44.10
N PRO A 13 18.07 18.21 -43.60
CA PRO A 13 17.42 18.82 -42.48
C PRO A 13 17.80 17.98 -41.27
N ILE A 14 18.72 18.52 -40.48
CA ILE A 14 18.61 18.34 -39.03
C ILE A 14 17.22 18.88 -38.73
N LEU A 15 16.26 18.00 -38.43
CA LEU A 15 15.04 18.41 -37.77
C LEU A 15 15.46 18.89 -36.40
N THR A 16 15.89 20.14 -36.33
CA THR A 16 16.04 20.87 -35.07
C THR A 16 14.61 21.00 -34.56
N ILE A 17 14.19 20.00 -33.78
CA ILE A 17 12.98 20.07 -32.99
C ILE A 17 13.05 21.41 -32.25
N PRO A 18 12.08 22.33 -32.45
CA PRO A 18 12.09 23.59 -31.72
C PRO A 18 12.16 23.28 -30.22
N GLU A 19 13.01 23.98 -29.46
CA GLU A 19 13.15 23.76 -28.00
C GLU A 19 11.81 23.85 -27.23
N ARG A 20 10.78 24.42 -27.86
CA ARG A 20 9.41 24.47 -27.38
C ARG A 20 8.76 23.08 -27.20
N PHE A 21 9.17 22.07 -27.99
CA PHE A 21 8.65 20.70 -27.87
C PHE A 21 9.46 19.82 -26.89
N ARG A 22 10.76 20.10 -26.66
CA ARG A 22 11.55 19.42 -25.59
C ARG A 22 11.05 19.79 -24.20
N GLN A 23 10.60 21.03 -24.01
CA GLN A 23 10.06 21.49 -22.73
C GLN A 23 8.75 20.80 -22.34
N GLU A 24 8.00 20.24 -23.29
CA GLU A 24 6.71 19.62 -23.02
C GLU A 24 6.87 18.19 -22.48
N THR A 25 7.83 17.42 -23.00
CA THR A 25 8.17 16.09 -22.47
C THR A 25 8.77 16.17 -21.07
N GLU A 26 9.55 17.21 -20.76
CA GLU A 26 10.08 17.46 -19.42
C GLU A 26 9.04 18.03 -18.44
N ARG A 27 8.06 18.81 -18.92
CA ARG A 27 6.92 19.27 -18.09
C ARG A 27 5.96 18.14 -17.74
N ILE A 28 5.80 17.15 -18.61
CA ILE A 28 4.93 15.99 -18.37
C ILE A 28 5.59 15.02 -17.37
N THR A 29 6.90 14.80 -17.44
CA THR A 29 7.63 14.01 -16.42
C THR A 29 7.73 14.74 -15.07
N SER A 30 7.72 16.08 -15.07
CA SER A 30 7.68 16.89 -13.84
C SER A 30 6.31 16.87 -13.14
N ARG A 31 5.19 16.86 -13.87
CA ARG A 31 3.83 16.84 -13.27
C ARG A 31 3.39 15.47 -12.78
N LEU A 32 4.04 14.41 -13.25
CA LEU A 32 3.95 13.06 -12.68
C LEU A 32 4.92 12.84 -11.51
N GLN A 33 5.47 13.92 -10.92
CA GLN A 33 5.89 13.88 -9.53
C GLN A 33 4.64 13.67 -8.67
N THR A 34 4.17 12.42 -8.64
CA THR A 34 3.34 11.88 -7.57
C THR A 34 3.98 12.37 -6.29
N LYS A 35 3.32 13.29 -5.59
CA LYS A 35 3.65 13.61 -4.20
C LYS A 35 3.86 12.27 -3.52
N ARG A 36 5.11 11.91 -3.21
CA ARG A 36 5.39 10.73 -2.41
C ARG A 36 4.69 11.00 -1.08
N VAL A 37 3.63 10.25 -0.79
CA VAL A 37 3.06 10.24 0.55
C VAL A 37 4.19 9.75 1.45
N ALA A 38 4.71 10.64 2.28
CA ALA A 38 5.78 10.29 3.20
C ALA A 38 5.19 9.30 4.22
N CYS A 39 5.80 8.13 4.36
CA CYS A 39 5.39 7.16 5.35
C CYS A 39 5.73 7.70 6.75
N LYS A 40 4.72 7.97 7.57
CA LYS A 40 4.91 8.39 8.96
C LYS A 40 5.31 7.23 9.88
N GLY A 41 4.85 6.02 9.55
CA GLY A 41 5.16 4.80 10.28
C GLY A 41 6.36 4.04 9.71
N GLU A 42 6.24 2.72 9.67
CA GLU A 42 7.30 1.81 9.25
C GLU A 42 7.06 1.27 7.83
N VAL A 43 8.09 1.27 7.00
CA VAL A 43 8.03 0.67 5.66
C VAL A 43 8.43 -0.79 5.74
N ILE A 44 7.52 -1.70 5.38
CA ILE A 44 7.71 -3.14 5.37
C ILE A 44 7.31 -3.62 3.97
N ASP A 45 8.24 -4.27 3.25
CA ASP A 45 8.03 -4.79 1.89
C ASP A 45 7.41 -3.80 0.88
N GLY A 46 7.77 -2.52 1.01
CA GLY A 46 7.30 -1.45 0.12
C GLY A 46 5.95 -0.84 0.50
N ASN A 47 5.27 -1.38 1.51
CA ASN A 47 4.05 -0.82 2.09
C ASN A 47 4.37 -0.01 3.35
N CYS A 48 3.58 1.03 3.60
CA CYS A 48 3.70 1.85 4.81
C CYS A 48 2.67 1.42 5.86
N TYR A 49 3.14 1.13 7.07
CA TYR A 49 2.30 0.73 8.19
C TYR A 49 2.41 1.75 9.32
N GLU A 50 1.27 2.27 9.78
CA GLU A 50 1.18 3.20 10.90
C GLU A 50 0.26 2.61 11.98
N PHE A 51 0.72 2.64 13.23
CA PHE A 51 -0.10 2.28 14.38
C PHE A 51 -0.84 3.51 14.90
N ASN A 52 -2.16 3.38 15.12
CA ASN A 52 -2.97 4.39 15.76
C ASN A 52 -3.31 3.95 17.20
N PRO A 53 -2.83 4.67 18.23
CA PRO A 53 -3.10 4.32 19.64
C PRO A 53 -4.52 4.67 20.11
N THR A 54 -5.32 5.37 19.29
CA THR A 54 -6.68 5.78 19.66
C THR A 54 -7.63 4.58 19.61
N MET A 55 -8.36 4.34 20.70
CA MET A 55 -9.41 3.31 20.73
C MET A 55 -10.58 3.72 19.82
N LEU A 56 -10.86 2.88 18.81
CA LEU A 56 -11.88 3.11 17.81
C LEU A 56 -12.72 1.85 17.58
N THR A 57 -13.93 2.02 17.06
CA THR A 57 -14.66 0.88 16.47
C THR A 57 -13.94 0.43 15.19
N PHE A 58 -14.14 -0.82 14.76
CA PHE A 58 -13.56 -1.32 13.50
C PHE A 58 -13.91 -0.40 12.31
N GLN A 59 -15.16 0.06 12.22
CA GLN A 59 -15.63 0.92 11.14
C GLN A 59 -14.94 2.29 11.15
N ASP A 60 -14.77 2.90 12.33
CA ASP A 60 -14.07 4.18 12.47
C ASP A 60 -12.57 4.04 12.19
N ALA A 61 -11.94 2.95 12.64
CA ALA A 61 -10.54 2.65 12.36
C ALA A 61 -10.30 2.49 10.84
N GLN A 62 -11.18 1.75 10.16
CA GLN A 62 -11.16 1.59 8.71
C GLN A 62 -11.35 2.91 7.96
N ALA A 63 -12.30 3.74 8.40
CA ALA A 63 -12.54 5.05 7.82
C ALA A 63 -11.34 5.99 8.01
N LEU A 64 -10.69 5.91 9.18
CA LEU A 64 -9.48 6.68 9.49
C LEU A 64 -8.33 6.28 8.57
N CYS A 65 -8.05 4.98 8.41
CA CYS A 65 -7.01 4.51 7.49
C CYS A 65 -7.23 5.05 6.07
N ARG A 66 -8.46 4.96 5.55
CA ARG A 66 -8.83 5.49 4.22
C ARG A 66 -8.64 6.99 4.07
N ALA A 67 -8.74 7.74 5.17
CA ALA A 67 -8.52 9.19 5.17
C ALA A 67 -7.03 9.57 5.18
N LEU A 68 -6.12 8.68 5.58
CA LEU A 68 -4.68 8.97 5.69
C LEU A 68 -3.99 9.06 4.32
N ALA A 69 -4.32 8.15 3.40
CA ALA A 69 -3.71 8.11 2.08
C ALA A 69 -4.58 7.37 1.05
N PRO A 70 -4.37 7.61 -0.25
CA PRO A 70 -4.95 6.77 -1.29
C PRO A 70 -4.55 5.31 -1.09
N ASN A 71 -5.52 4.40 -1.19
CA ASN A 71 -5.35 2.96 -1.00
C ASN A 71 -4.89 2.52 0.40
N ALA A 72 -4.97 3.41 1.40
CA ALA A 72 -4.75 3.01 2.79
C ALA A 72 -6.01 2.35 3.36
N GLU A 73 -5.83 1.19 3.97
CA GLU A 73 -6.87 0.34 4.55
C GLU A 73 -6.35 -0.20 5.89
N LEU A 74 -7.22 -0.82 6.70
CA LEU A 74 -6.73 -1.61 7.84
C LEU A 74 -5.80 -2.72 7.34
N ALA A 75 -4.70 -2.96 8.06
CA ALA A 75 -3.63 -3.82 7.60
C ALA A 75 -4.09 -5.28 7.43
N SER A 76 -3.68 -5.89 6.32
CA SER A 76 -3.67 -7.34 6.15
C SER A 76 -2.41 -7.96 6.74
N VAL A 77 -2.50 -9.21 7.16
CA VAL A 77 -1.36 -10.00 7.64
C VAL A 77 -1.25 -11.26 6.80
N THR A 78 -0.28 -11.28 5.89
CA THR A 78 -0.12 -12.35 4.89
C THR A 78 1.08 -13.25 5.15
N THR A 79 1.96 -12.89 6.11
CA THR A 79 3.14 -13.66 6.50
C THR A 79 3.43 -13.53 8.00
N GLY A 80 4.16 -14.50 8.57
CA GLY A 80 4.60 -14.45 9.96
C GLY A 80 5.62 -13.35 10.26
N ASP A 81 6.46 -12.99 9.29
CA ASP A 81 7.42 -11.89 9.42
C ASP A 81 6.70 -10.55 9.52
N LEU A 82 5.69 -10.33 8.66
CA LEU A 82 4.85 -9.14 8.73
C LEU A 82 4.10 -9.09 10.06
N HIS A 83 3.48 -10.20 10.49
CA HIS A 83 2.81 -10.28 11.79
C HIS A 83 3.73 -9.81 12.94
N SER A 84 4.95 -10.35 13.00
CA SER A 84 5.93 -10.03 14.04
C SER A 84 6.32 -8.54 14.03
N ARG A 85 6.48 -7.95 12.84
CA ARG A 85 6.82 -6.53 12.70
C ARG A 85 5.67 -5.62 13.10
N LEU A 86 4.44 -5.96 12.74
CA LEU A 86 3.25 -5.19 13.14
C LEU A 86 3.00 -5.25 14.66
N VAL A 87 3.19 -6.42 15.29
CA VAL A 87 3.15 -6.54 16.74
C VAL A 87 4.23 -5.67 17.40
N SER A 88 5.45 -5.66 16.85
CA SER A 88 6.52 -4.78 17.34
C SER A 88 6.17 -3.29 17.16
N LEU A 89 5.53 -2.91 16.06
CA LEU A 89 5.10 -1.53 15.81
C LEU A 89 4.04 -1.08 16.82
N ALA A 90 3.06 -1.94 17.11
CA ALA A 90 1.98 -1.65 18.07
C ALA A 90 2.45 -1.60 19.53
N THR A 91 3.59 -2.22 19.86
CA THR A 91 4.10 -2.34 21.24
C THR A 91 5.38 -1.53 21.51
N LYS A 92 5.83 -0.73 20.53
CA LYS A 92 7.12 -0.04 20.55
C LYS A 92 7.33 0.89 21.76
N ASP A 93 6.26 1.51 22.25
CA ASP A 93 6.31 2.46 23.36
C ASP A 93 6.12 1.79 24.75
N GLY A 94 6.11 0.46 24.80
CA GLY A 94 6.35 -0.28 26.04
C GLY A 94 5.24 -0.17 27.10
N GLU A 95 4.02 0.23 26.74
CA GLU A 95 2.89 0.05 27.65
C GLU A 95 2.75 -1.46 27.92
N SER A 96 2.93 -1.83 29.18
CA SER A 96 2.93 -3.18 29.73
C SER A 96 1.54 -3.86 29.71
N ASN A 97 0.69 -3.45 28.77
CA ASN A 97 -0.66 -3.94 28.58
C ASN A 97 -0.82 -4.39 27.12
N PRO A 98 -1.57 -5.48 26.86
CA PRO A 98 -1.81 -5.93 25.49
C PRO A 98 -2.52 -4.83 24.71
N VAL A 99 -1.88 -4.37 23.64
CA VAL A 99 -2.47 -3.44 22.69
C VAL A 99 -3.31 -4.26 21.71
N LEU A 100 -4.61 -4.41 22.02
CA LEU A 100 -5.57 -4.94 21.06
C LEU A 100 -5.62 -4.01 19.86
N THR A 101 -5.23 -4.53 18.70
CA THR A 101 -5.08 -3.73 17.48
C THR A 101 -5.94 -4.32 16.38
N TRP A 102 -6.88 -3.55 15.85
CA TRP A 102 -7.69 -3.95 14.70
C TRP A 102 -6.81 -4.25 13.48
N LEU A 103 -7.10 -5.37 12.82
CA LEU A 103 -6.61 -5.74 11.51
C LEU A 103 -7.75 -5.71 10.50
N GLY A 104 -7.45 -5.66 9.21
CA GLY A 104 -8.43 -5.56 8.14
C GLY A 104 -9.19 -6.86 7.84
N GLY A 105 -9.19 -7.82 8.76
CA GLY A 105 -9.71 -9.16 8.52
C GLY A 105 -11.22 -9.23 8.74
N ILE A 106 -11.93 -9.84 7.79
CA ILE A 106 -13.35 -10.17 7.88
C ILE A 106 -13.49 -11.68 7.83
N ASN A 107 -13.65 -12.29 9.00
CA ASN A 107 -13.51 -13.74 9.14
C ASN A 107 -14.70 -14.53 8.53
N GLN A 108 -15.88 -13.94 8.36
CA GLN A 108 -16.98 -14.62 7.63
C GLN A 108 -16.64 -14.94 6.17
N GLN A 109 -15.66 -14.24 5.59
CA GLN A 109 -15.25 -14.39 4.18
C GLN A 109 -13.79 -14.83 4.04
N ALA A 110 -13.07 -15.03 5.15
CA ALA A 110 -11.61 -15.21 5.16
C ALA A 110 -10.94 -14.24 4.18
N SER A 111 -11.28 -12.96 4.30
CA SER A 111 -10.85 -11.91 3.38
C SER A 111 -10.28 -10.72 4.13
N TRP A 112 -9.35 -10.03 3.47
CA TRP A 112 -8.84 -8.75 3.91
C TRP A 112 -9.57 -7.61 3.19
N VAL A 113 -9.89 -6.54 3.90
CA VAL A 113 -10.53 -5.32 3.36
C VAL A 113 -9.71 -4.61 2.29
N ASP A 114 -8.40 -4.81 2.27
CA ASP A 114 -7.48 -4.29 1.26
C ASP A 114 -7.41 -5.17 -0.02
N GLY A 115 -8.13 -6.30 -0.03
CA GLY A 115 -8.15 -7.25 -1.14
C GLY A 115 -6.98 -8.23 -1.17
N SER A 116 -6.10 -8.23 -0.17
CA SER A 116 -5.00 -9.18 -0.05
C SER A 116 -5.51 -10.62 0.12
N GLU A 117 -4.69 -11.60 -0.27
CA GLU A 117 -4.99 -13.01 -0.08
C GLU A 117 -4.91 -13.39 1.42
N TRP A 118 -5.83 -14.23 1.88
CA TRP A 118 -5.76 -14.80 3.22
C TRP A 118 -4.80 -16.01 3.26
N SER A 119 -3.50 -15.72 3.29
CA SER A 119 -2.42 -16.74 3.24
C SER A 119 -1.80 -17.08 4.60
N TYR A 120 -2.15 -16.36 5.66
CA TYR A 120 -1.57 -16.52 7.00
C TYR A 120 -2.62 -16.40 8.09
N SER A 121 -2.46 -17.17 9.15
CA SER A 121 -3.27 -17.10 10.36
C SER A 121 -2.49 -17.65 11.54
N ASP A 122 -2.57 -16.96 12.67
CA ASP A 122 -1.98 -17.38 13.94
C ASP A 122 -3.00 -17.14 15.05
N TRP A 123 -4.09 -17.90 14.98
CA TRP A 123 -5.22 -17.74 15.88
C TRP A 123 -4.88 -18.22 17.28
N MET A 124 -5.39 -17.49 18.27
CA MET A 124 -5.43 -17.98 19.65
C MET A 124 -6.17 -19.32 19.72
N PRO A 125 -5.77 -20.23 20.64
CA PRO A 125 -6.53 -21.44 20.90
C PRO A 125 -8.02 -21.17 21.07
N GLY A 126 -8.86 -21.91 20.34
CA GLY A 126 -10.31 -21.73 20.33
C GLY A 126 -10.85 -20.62 19.41
N HIS A 127 -9.99 -19.95 18.63
CA HIS A 127 -10.37 -18.97 17.62
C HIS A 127 -10.02 -19.46 16.21
N PRO A 128 -10.74 -18.98 15.17
CA PRO A 128 -11.93 -18.14 15.26
C PRO A 128 -13.15 -18.92 15.78
N ASN A 129 -13.99 -18.28 16.61
CA ASN A 129 -15.25 -18.88 17.03
C ASN A 129 -16.35 -18.49 16.03
N ILE A 130 -16.62 -19.37 15.06
CA ILE A 130 -17.51 -19.09 13.91
C ILE A 130 -19.00 -19.32 14.25
N HIS A 131 -19.36 -19.65 15.49
CA HIS A 131 -20.74 -19.98 15.88
C HIS A 131 -21.71 -18.79 15.99
N THR A 132 -21.43 -17.67 15.32
CA THR A 132 -22.29 -16.48 15.37
C THR A 132 -22.58 -15.96 13.97
N ASP A 133 -23.84 -15.59 13.71
CA ASP A 133 -24.27 -14.95 12.45
C ASP A 133 -23.74 -13.52 12.28
N LYS A 134 -22.94 -13.02 13.24
CA LYS A 134 -22.39 -11.66 13.24
C LYS A 134 -21.04 -11.60 12.54
N ALA A 135 -20.78 -10.47 11.89
CA ALA A 135 -19.48 -10.17 11.32
C ALA A 135 -18.40 -10.23 12.43
N VAL A 136 -17.39 -11.07 12.20
CA VAL A 136 -16.25 -11.24 13.11
C VAL A 136 -15.09 -10.41 12.56
N CYS A 137 -14.77 -9.32 13.28
CA CYS A 137 -13.61 -8.47 13.03
C CYS A 137 -12.36 -9.08 13.68
N VAL A 138 -11.19 -8.80 13.14
CA VAL A 138 -9.93 -9.45 13.55
C VAL A 138 -9.04 -8.47 14.29
N GLU A 139 -8.44 -8.93 15.38
CA GLU A 139 -7.47 -8.17 16.17
C GLU A 139 -6.18 -8.97 16.32
N MET A 140 -5.05 -8.26 16.41
CA MET A 140 -3.78 -8.81 16.90
C MET A 140 -3.42 -8.20 18.24
N PHE A 141 -2.60 -8.91 19.01
CA PHE A 141 -2.04 -8.45 20.27
C PHE A 141 -0.80 -9.27 20.62
N LYS A 142 -0.01 -8.76 21.56
CA LYS A 142 1.11 -9.49 22.15
C LYS A 142 0.66 -10.15 23.45
N LEU A 143 0.84 -11.47 23.56
CA LEU A 143 0.78 -12.16 24.85
C LEU A 143 2.01 -11.76 25.67
N GLY A 144 1.79 -11.31 26.91
CA GLY A 144 2.83 -10.88 27.84
C GLY A 144 3.77 -12.00 28.27
#